data_AF-A0A2D8CE59-F1
#
_entry.id   AF-A0A2D8CE59-F1
#
_cell.length_a   1.000
_cell.length_b   1.000
_cell.length_c   1.000
_cell.angle_alpha   90.00
_cell.angle_beta   90.00
_cell.angle_gamma   90.00
#
_symmetry.space_group_name_H-M   'P 1'
#
loop_
_entity.id
_entity.type
_entity.pdbx_description
1 polymer ?
#
loop_
_entity_poly.entity_id
_entity_poly.type
_entity_poly.pdbx_seq_one_letter_code
_entity_poly.pdbx_strand_id
1 'polypeptide(L)'
;MKYSLIAIFIIVSSFSAFAQIDDSNSITANINVSAEVIQSIELITVNTMQFGNAQPGQREIYVNPVNSLNAGYMIAVGTPDAEFRLNYLPELELTQIQGQGTLNFTYEISGNSEENQSTSELLELDNRNIRFNNEGRYYIWVGGRVNIENAPPGNYEGDFTIEIDYI
;
A
#
# COMPACT_ATOMS: atom_id res chain seq x y z
N MET A 1 -23.12 9.66 -114.29
CA MET A 1 -24.17 9.65 -113.24
C MET A 1 -23.93 8.46 -112.31
N LYS A 2 -24.11 8.69 -111.01
CA LYS A 2 -24.20 7.76 -109.88
C LYS A 2 -22.92 7.54 -109.06
N TYR A 3 -23.03 8.11 -107.87
CA TYR A 3 -22.27 8.12 -106.63
C TYR A 3 -22.00 6.73 -106.02
N SER A 4 -21.27 6.77 -104.88
CA SER A 4 -21.17 5.79 -103.79
C SER A 4 -19.97 4.82 -103.88
N LEU A 5 -19.26 4.51 -102.80
CA LEU A 5 -19.34 4.91 -101.40
C LEU A 5 -17.97 4.60 -100.76
N ILE A 6 -17.62 5.39 -99.75
CA ILE A 6 -16.51 5.16 -98.81
C ILE A 6 -16.78 3.90 -97.98
N ALA A 7 -15.74 3.09 -97.73
CA ALA A 7 -15.66 2.22 -96.57
C ALA A 7 -14.21 2.16 -96.06
N ILE A 8 -13.96 3.04 -95.09
CA ILE A 8 -12.77 3.09 -94.24
C ILE A 8 -12.82 1.88 -93.29
N PHE A 9 -11.77 1.06 -93.30
CA PHE A 9 -11.59 -0.03 -92.33
C PHE A 9 -10.54 0.42 -91.30
N ILE A 10 -11.00 0.93 -90.16
CA ILE A 10 -10.14 1.28 -89.02
C ILE A 10 -9.78 -0.01 -88.29
N ILE A 11 -8.49 -0.35 -88.33
CA ILE A 11 -7.89 -1.41 -87.51
C ILE A 11 -7.79 -0.87 -86.08
N VAL A 12 -8.67 -1.34 -85.20
CA VAL A 12 -8.57 -1.11 -83.75
C VAL A 12 -7.58 -2.13 -83.19
N SER A 13 -6.33 -1.72 -83.06
CA SER A 13 -5.29 -2.48 -82.36
C SER A 13 -5.46 -2.30 -80.85
N SER A 14 -5.83 -3.38 -80.18
CA SER A 14 -5.95 -3.53 -78.74
C SER A 14 -4.59 -3.36 -78.06
N PHE A 15 -4.30 -2.18 -77.53
CA PHE A 15 -3.21 -2.00 -76.57
C PHE A 15 -3.74 -2.33 -75.16
N SER A 16 -3.42 -3.52 -74.68
CA SER A 16 -3.55 -3.89 -73.27
C SER A 16 -2.54 -3.09 -72.45
N ALA A 17 -2.97 -1.98 -71.87
CA ALA A 17 -2.22 -1.31 -70.82
C ALA A 17 -2.34 -2.15 -69.54
N PHE A 18 -1.29 -2.89 -69.21
CA PHE A 18 -1.13 -3.50 -67.89
C PHE A 18 -0.90 -2.37 -66.88
N ALA A 19 -1.91 -2.06 -66.07
CA ALA A 19 -1.69 -1.30 -64.85
C ALA A 19 -0.92 -2.21 -63.87
N GLN A 20 0.34 -1.88 -63.56
CA GLN A 20 1.00 -2.43 -62.38
C GLN A 20 0.31 -1.83 -61.17
N ILE A 21 -0.37 -2.68 -60.39
CA ILE A 21 -0.77 -2.38 -59.02
C ILE A 21 0.52 -2.54 -58.20
N ASP A 22 1.12 -1.42 -57.81
CA ASP A 22 2.21 -1.40 -56.84
C ASP A 22 1.63 -1.80 -55.48
N ASP A 23 1.86 -3.05 -55.09
CA ASP A 23 1.62 -3.50 -53.73
C ASP A 23 2.74 -2.99 -52.81
N SER A 24 2.32 -2.46 -51.67
CA SER A 24 3.09 -2.31 -50.42
C SER A 24 3.99 -1.08 -50.22
N ASN A 25 3.43 0.13 -50.37
CA ASN A 25 3.95 1.30 -49.63
C ASN A 25 3.27 1.39 -48.25
N SER A 26 3.46 0.38 -47.39
CA SER A 26 3.01 0.44 -45.99
C SER A 26 4.11 1.09 -45.15
N ILE A 27 3.88 2.33 -44.72
CA ILE A 27 4.73 2.99 -43.72
C ILE A 27 4.34 2.42 -42.35
N THR A 28 5.21 1.60 -41.78
CA THR A 28 5.03 1.10 -40.41
C THR A 28 5.66 2.08 -39.43
N ALA A 29 4.85 2.69 -38.57
CA ALA A 29 5.32 3.49 -37.44
C ALA A 29 5.25 2.62 -36.17
N ASN A 30 6.40 2.39 -35.53
CA ASN A 30 6.45 1.70 -34.25
C ASN A 30 6.27 2.73 -33.12
N ILE A 31 5.12 2.69 -32.45
CA ILE A 31 4.87 3.49 -31.25
C ILE A 31 5.27 2.63 -30.05
N ASN A 32 6.33 3.03 -29.35
CA ASN A 32 6.67 2.44 -28.06
C ASN A 32 5.83 3.13 -26.98
N VAL A 33 4.99 2.36 -26.30
CA VAL A 33 4.25 2.79 -25.11
C VAL A 33 4.86 2.10 -23.91
N SER A 34 5.40 2.87 -22.97
CA SER A 34 5.91 2.37 -21.69
C SER A 34 5.09 2.96 -20.54
N ALA A 35 4.78 2.14 -19.54
CA ALA A 35 4.19 2.57 -18.28
C ALA A 35 5.06 2.03 -17.13
N GLU A 36 5.33 2.87 -16.14
CA GLU A 36 5.98 2.49 -14.89
C GLU A 36 4.92 2.46 -13.80
N VAL A 37 4.79 1.32 -13.12
CA VAL A 37 3.87 1.17 -11.98
C VAL A 37 4.68 1.30 -10.71
N ILE A 38 4.52 2.42 -10.02
CA ILE A 38 5.14 2.66 -8.71
C ILE A 38 4.29 1.95 -7.65
N GLN A 39 4.89 0.99 -6.94
CA GLN A 39 4.26 0.33 -5.80
C GLN A 39 4.65 1.07 -4.52
N SER A 40 3.66 1.44 -3.71
CA SER A 40 3.86 2.04 -2.38
C SER A 40 3.08 1.25 -1.33
N ILE A 41 3.48 1.37 -0.08
CA ILE A 41 2.71 0.90 1.08
C ILE A 41 2.05 2.12 1.70
N GLU A 42 0.75 2.02 1.99
CA GLU A 42 0.00 3.00 2.76
C GLU A 42 -0.29 2.43 4.15
N LEU A 43 -0.09 3.23 5.20
CA LEU A 43 -0.46 2.87 6.57
C LEU A 43 -1.65 3.73 7.00
N ILE A 44 -2.78 3.07 7.25
CA ILE A 44 -4.04 3.73 7.61
C ILE A 44 -4.30 3.51 9.10
N THR A 45 -4.33 4.58 9.88
CA THR A 45 -4.74 4.53 11.29
C THR A 45 -6.26 4.50 11.40
N VAL A 46 -6.81 3.40 11.90
CA VAL A 46 -8.26 3.21 12.10
C VAL A 46 -8.66 3.61 13.52
N ASN A 47 -7.84 3.28 14.53
CA ASN A 47 -8.07 3.68 15.91
C ASN A 47 -6.74 4.02 16.61
N THR A 48 -6.76 5.02 17.48
CA THR A 48 -5.62 5.37 18.31
C THR A 48 -5.64 4.57 19.61
N MET A 49 -4.45 4.20 20.10
CA MET A 49 -4.30 3.53 21.38
C MET A 49 -4.65 4.49 22.52
N GLN A 50 -5.31 3.98 23.57
CA GLN A 50 -5.65 4.77 24.75
C GLN A 50 -5.30 4.03 26.02
N PHE A 51 -4.59 4.70 26.92
CA PHE A 51 -4.51 4.24 28.30
C PHE A 51 -5.79 4.61 29.05
N GLY A 52 -6.33 3.67 29.82
CA GLY A 52 -7.40 3.96 30.76
C GLY A 52 -6.91 4.77 31.96
N ASN A 53 -7.82 5.11 32.85
CA ASN A 53 -7.46 5.75 34.11
C ASN A 53 -6.65 4.82 35.01
N ALA A 54 -5.60 5.35 35.64
CA ALA A 54 -4.85 4.65 36.68
C ALA A 54 -5.72 4.43 37.92
N GLN A 55 -5.66 3.23 38.50
CA GLN A 55 -6.29 2.91 39.78
C GLN A 55 -5.36 3.26 40.96
N PRO A 56 -5.91 3.55 42.16
CA PRO A 56 -5.09 3.78 43.36
C PRO A 56 -4.15 2.61 43.65
N GLY A 57 -2.84 2.90 43.74
CA GLY A 57 -1.80 1.90 43.98
C GLY A 57 -1.35 1.11 42.75
N GLN A 58 -1.91 1.37 41.57
CA GLN A 58 -1.45 0.81 40.31
C GLN A 58 -0.07 1.39 39.93
N ARG A 59 0.84 0.52 39.50
CA ARG A 59 2.22 0.88 39.12
C ARG A 59 2.48 0.79 37.61
N GLU A 60 1.67 0.02 36.91
CA GLU A 60 1.78 -0.18 35.46
C GLU A 60 0.39 -0.21 34.84
N ILE A 61 0.20 0.45 33.71
CA ILE A 61 -0.97 0.27 32.84
C ILE A 61 -0.53 -0.55 31.65
N TYR A 62 -1.28 -1.62 31.34
CA TYR A 62 -1.01 -2.50 30.22
C TYR A 62 -2.19 -2.51 29.24
N VAL A 63 -1.90 -2.30 27.96
CA VAL A 63 -2.83 -2.48 26.85
C VAL A 63 -2.32 -3.66 26.02
N ASN A 64 -3.01 -4.79 26.08
CA ASN A 64 -2.63 -5.97 25.33
C ASN A 64 -3.01 -5.82 23.84
N PRO A 65 -2.07 -5.91 22.88
CA PRO A 65 -2.37 -5.72 21.46
C PRO A 65 -3.22 -6.86 20.85
N VAL A 66 -3.28 -8.03 21.48
CA VAL A 66 -4.01 -9.22 20.97
C VAL A 66 -5.47 -9.27 21.44
N ASN A 67 -5.82 -8.62 22.57
CA ASN A 67 -7.17 -8.76 23.13
C ASN A 67 -7.77 -7.49 23.76
N SER A 68 -7.03 -6.38 23.82
CA SER A 68 -7.57 -5.14 24.38
C SER A 68 -8.26 -4.29 23.31
N LEU A 69 -9.49 -3.87 23.59
CA LEU A 69 -10.22 -2.90 22.76
C LEU A 69 -9.59 -1.50 22.78
N ASN A 70 -8.71 -1.23 23.75
CA ASN A 70 -7.98 0.02 23.85
C ASN A 70 -6.70 0.03 23.02
N ALA A 71 -6.36 -1.08 22.36
CA ALA A 71 -5.24 -1.13 21.43
C ALA A 71 -5.49 -0.18 20.25
N GLY A 72 -4.41 0.46 19.79
CA GLY A 72 -4.40 1.13 18.51
C GLY A 72 -4.60 0.11 17.40
N TYR A 73 -5.21 0.52 16.30
CA TYR A 73 -5.50 -0.34 15.17
C TYR A 73 -5.15 0.38 13.86
N MET A 74 -4.33 -0.26 13.05
CA MET A 74 -3.91 0.24 11.74
C MET A 74 -4.01 -0.86 10.69
N ILE A 75 -4.13 -0.44 9.44
CA ILE A 75 -4.12 -1.31 8.26
C ILE A 75 -2.98 -0.87 7.36
N ALA A 76 -2.03 -1.78 7.12
CA ALA A 76 -1.05 -1.60 6.05
C ALA A 76 -1.67 -2.10 4.75
N VAL A 77 -1.62 -1.27 3.71
CA VAL A 77 -2.16 -1.55 2.37
C VAL A 77 -1.03 -1.49 1.36
N GLY A 78 -0.84 -2.55 0.59
CA GLY A 78 0.21 -2.67 -0.42
C GLY A 78 -0.19 -3.62 -1.55
N THR A 79 0.81 -4.12 -2.27
CA THR A 79 0.61 -5.09 -3.35
C THR A 79 0.15 -6.44 -2.75
N PRO A 80 -0.94 -7.05 -3.27
CA PRO A 80 -1.37 -8.38 -2.84
C PRO A 80 -0.25 -9.41 -2.83
N ASP A 81 -0.21 -10.22 -1.78
CA ASP A 81 0.78 -11.29 -1.56
C ASP A 81 2.26 -10.84 -1.52
N ALA A 82 2.55 -9.54 -1.57
CA ALA A 82 3.91 -9.03 -1.47
C ALA A 82 4.44 -9.14 -0.03
N GLU A 83 5.76 -9.32 0.08
CA GLU A 83 6.43 -9.33 1.37
C GLU A 83 6.91 -7.93 1.76
N PHE A 84 6.84 -7.65 3.05
CA PHE A 84 7.32 -6.42 3.64
C PHE A 84 7.98 -6.69 5.00
N ARG A 85 8.74 -5.71 5.46
CA ARG A 85 9.35 -5.66 6.79
C ARG A 85 8.69 -4.55 7.59
N LEU A 86 8.39 -4.84 8.85
CA LEU A 86 7.90 -3.86 9.81
C LEU A 86 9.00 -3.61 10.85
N ASN A 87 9.37 -2.34 11.03
CA ASN A 87 10.32 -1.89 12.04
C ASN A 87 9.66 -0.85 12.95
N TYR A 88 10.05 -0.83 14.22
CA TYR A 88 9.59 0.16 15.19
C TYR A 88 10.60 0.31 16.33
N LEU A 89 10.53 1.42 17.06
CA LEU A 89 11.29 1.62 18.29
C LEU A 89 10.48 1.08 19.48
N PRO A 90 11.03 0.15 20.29
CA PRO A 90 10.27 -0.49 21.36
C PRO A 90 10.03 0.38 22.59
N GLU A 91 10.69 1.53 22.70
CA GLU A 91 10.51 2.45 23.83
C GLU A 91 10.29 3.89 23.33
N LEU A 92 9.37 4.59 23.97
CA LEU A 92 9.12 6.02 23.77
C LEU A 92 8.79 6.69 25.10
N GLU A 93 9.19 7.95 25.19
CA GLU A 93 8.78 8.83 26.27
C GLU A 93 7.43 9.52 25.95
N LEU A 94 6.43 9.30 26.80
CA LEU A 94 5.20 10.08 26.80
C LEU A 94 5.42 11.38 27.58
N THR A 95 4.91 12.49 27.06
CA THR A 95 5.04 13.81 27.66
C THR A 95 3.71 14.28 28.25
N GLN A 96 3.75 14.89 29.43
CA GLN A 96 2.56 15.46 30.07
C GLN A 96 2.04 16.70 29.31
N ILE A 97 0.77 16.72 28.91
CA ILE A 97 0.17 17.80 28.08
C ILE A 97 0.23 19.17 28.78
N GLN A 98 0.06 19.19 30.11
CA GLN A 98 0.06 20.39 30.94
C GLN A 98 1.04 20.27 32.12
N GLY A 99 2.29 19.91 31.83
CA GLY A 99 3.33 19.82 32.84
C GLY A 99 4.71 19.49 32.28
N GLN A 100 5.57 18.91 33.12
CA GLN A 100 6.92 18.49 32.78
C GLN A 100 7.16 17.00 33.11
N GLY A 101 6.10 16.29 33.51
CA GLY A 101 6.20 14.86 33.75
C GLY A 101 6.45 14.10 32.45
N THR A 102 7.21 13.01 32.55
CA THR A 102 7.39 12.06 31.46
C THR A 102 7.17 10.65 31.95
N LEU A 103 6.77 9.75 31.04
CA LEU A 103 6.59 8.33 31.32
C LEU A 103 7.29 7.49 30.26
N ASN A 104 7.96 6.43 30.69
CA ASN A 104 8.48 5.44 29.75
C ASN A 104 7.35 4.51 29.31
N PHE A 105 7.15 4.42 28.00
CA PHE A 105 6.21 3.53 27.35
C PHE A 105 6.96 2.49 26.54
N THR A 106 6.72 1.22 26.83
CA THR A 106 7.27 0.07 26.10
C THR A 106 6.20 -0.50 25.18
N TYR A 107 6.45 -0.47 23.87
CA TYR A 107 5.50 -0.94 22.85
C TYR A 107 5.43 -2.45 22.76
N GLU A 108 4.22 -2.93 22.50
CA GLU A 108 3.99 -4.29 22.02
C GLU A 108 3.10 -4.18 20.77
N ILE A 109 3.53 -4.79 19.66
CA ILE A 109 2.77 -4.81 18.41
C ILE A 109 2.33 -6.25 18.16
N SER A 110 1.08 -6.44 17.73
CA SER A 110 0.63 -7.69 17.12
C SER A 110 0.10 -7.45 15.72
N GLY A 111 0.07 -8.49 14.90
CA GLY A 111 -0.47 -8.39 13.55
C GLY A 111 -1.04 -9.69 13.01
N ASN A 112 -1.85 -9.56 11.97
CA ASN A 112 -2.49 -10.68 11.29
C ASN A 112 -2.85 -10.34 9.83
N SER A 113 -2.97 -11.36 8.99
CA SER A 113 -3.48 -11.24 7.62
C SER A 113 -5.01 -11.11 7.54
N GLU A 114 -5.71 -11.44 8.62
CA GLU A 114 -7.16 -11.29 8.78
C GLU A 114 -7.48 -10.17 9.78
N GLU A 115 -8.62 -9.49 9.61
CA GLU A 115 -9.10 -8.47 10.54
C GLU A 115 -9.67 -9.10 11.82
N ASN A 116 -8.81 -9.78 12.56
CA ASN A 116 -9.17 -10.44 13.81
C ASN A 116 -8.02 -10.32 14.81
N GLN A 117 -8.21 -9.41 15.77
CA GLN A 117 -7.23 -9.10 16.80
C GLN A 117 -6.89 -10.32 17.65
N SER A 118 -7.89 -11.12 18.01
CA SER A 118 -7.74 -12.25 18.93
C SER A 118 -6.88 -13.39 18.38
N THR A 119 -6.72 -13.44 17.06
CA THR A 119 -5.87 -14.42 16.36
C THR A 119 -4.57 -13.81 15.86
N SER A 120 -4.29 -12.55 16.20
CA SER A 120 -3.02 -11.89 15.85
C SER A 120 -1.84 -12.46 16.63
N GLU A 121 -0.68 -12.44 15.99
CA GLU A 121 0.59 -12.85 16.58
C GLU A 121 1.36 -11.63 17.04
N LEU A 122 2.04 -11.72 18.19
CA LEU A 122 3.00 -10.69 18.60
C LEU A 122 4.13 -10.61 17.57
N LEU A 123 4.41 -9.39 17.13
CA LEU A 123 5.51 -9.09 16.23
C LEU A 123 6.71 -8.72 17.08
N GLU A 124 7.57 -9.70 17.34
CA GLU A 124 8.87 -9.43 17.95
C GLU A 124 9.76 -8.64 16.97
N LEU A 125 10.72 -7.88 17.50
CA LEU A 125 11.64 -7.03 16.72
C LEU A 125 12.57 -7.81 15.76
N ASP A 126 12.46 -9.13 15.76
CA ASP A 126 13.22 -9.98 14.86
C ASP A 126 12.77 -9.71 13.42
N ASN A 127 13.75 -9.54 12.52
CA ASN A 127 13.54 -9.31 11.09
C ASN A 127 12.75 -10.46 10.44
N ARG A 128 11.43 -10.46 10.60
CA ARG A 128 10.51 -11.41 9.97
C ARG A 128 9.94 -10.78 8.70
N ASN A 129 10.03 -11.52 7.61
CA ASN A 129 9.27 -11.19 6.40
C ASN A 129 7.80 -11.45 6.68
N ILE A 130 6.99 -10.39 6.60
CA ILE A 130 5.54 -10.44 6.72
C ILE A 130 4.97 -10.35 5.31
N ARG A 131 3.80 -10.94 5.07
CA ARG A 131 3.14 -10.90 3.76
C ARG A 131 1.77 -10.26 3.85
N PHE A 132 1.45 -9.40 2.90
CA PHE A 132 0.07 -8.93 2.71
C PHE A 132 -0.84 -10.09 2.32
N ASN A 133 -2.13 -9.99 2.65
CA ASN A 133 -3.12 -10.96 2.17
C ASN A 133 -3.42 -10.77 0.67
N ASN A 134 -4.34 -11.56 0.14
CA ASN A 134 -4.78 -11.51 -1.26
C ASN A 134 -5.48 -10.21 -1.67
N GLU A 135 -5.89 -9.37 -0.72
CA GLU A 135 -6.43 -8.03 -0.94
C GLU A 135 -5.35 -6.94 -0.83
N GLY A 136 -4.11 -7.31 -0.53
CA GLY A 136 -3.03 -6.37 -0.28
C GLY A 136 -3.08 -5.74 1.12
N ARG A 137 -3.69 -6.40 2.10
CA ARG A 137 -3.86 -5.86 3.47
C ARG A 137 -3.12 -6.66 4.52
N TYR A 138 -2.69 -5.95 5.56
CA TYR A 138 -2.19 -6.53 6.80
C TYR A 138 -2.67 -5.69 7.98
N TYR A 139 -3.14 -6.34 9.03
CA TYR A 139 -3.80 -5.71 10.17
C TYR A 139 -2.86 -5.67 11.35
N ILE A 140 -2.71 -4.49 11.96
CA ILE A 140 -1.71 -4.23 13.00
C ILE A 140 -2.41 -3.63 14.22
N TRP A 141 -2.17 -4.22 15.40
CA TRP A 141 -2.63 -3.70 16.67
C TRP A 141 -1.46 -3.25 17.53
N VAL A 142 -1.59 -2.07 18.15
CA VAL A 142 -0.55 -1.44 18.95
C VAL A 142 -1.01 -1.35 20.40
N GLY A 143 -0.23 -1.93 21.28
CA GLY A 143 -0.40 -1.88 22.72
C GLY A 143 0.94 -1.65 23.40
N GLY A 144 1.03 -2.07 24.65
CA GLY A 144 2.24 -1.96 25.44
C GLY A 144 1.99 -1.57 26.89
N ARG A 145 3.07 -1.20 27.58
CA ARG A 145 3.12 -1.00 29.02
C ARG A 145 3.67 0.37 29.36
N VAL A 146 3.03 1.06 30.29
CA VAL A 146 3.54 2.31 30.85
C VAL A 146 3.71 2.17 32.35
N ASN A 147 4.91 2.49 32.84
CA ASN A 147 5.18 2.55 34.28
C ASN A 147 4.72 3.90 34.84
N ILE A 148 3.84 3.86 35.83
CA ILE A 148 3.23 5.04 36.46
C ILE A 148 3.56 5.19 37.95
N GLU A 149 4.49 4.41 38.49
CA GLU A 149 4.77 4.34 39.94
C GLU A 149 5.11 5.70 40.56
N ASN A 150 5.78 6.58 39.81
CA ASN A 150 6.15 7.93 40.25
C ASN A 150 5.59 9.03 39.33
N ALA A 151 4.56 8.71 38.54
CA ALA A 151 3.96 9.64 37.59
C ALA A 151 3.23 10.78 38.31
N PRO A 152 3.54 12.06 38.05
CA PRO A 152 2.67 13.15 38.42
C PRO A 152 1.25 12.96 37.84
N PRO A 153 0.19 13.33 38.57
CA PRO A 153 -1.16 13.31 38.03
C PRO A 153 -1.28 14.19 36.78
N GLY A 154 -1.88 13.67 35.71
CA GLY A 154 -2.12 14.41 34.48
C GLY A 154 -2.34 13.49 33.28
N ASN A 155 -2.58 14.11 32.12
CA ASN A 155 -2.68 13.43 30.85
C ASN A 155 -1.31 13.44 30.17
N TYR A 156 -0.96 12.32 29.55
CA TYR A 156 0.28 12.12 28.83
C TYR A 156 -0.03 11.73 27.40
N GLU A 157 0.77 12.21 26.46
CA GLU A 157 0.65 11.91 25.04
C GLU A 157 2.02 11.68 24.41
N GLY A 158 2.03 11.02 23.26
CA GLY A 158 3.22 10.78 22.48
C GLY A 158 2.85 10.20 21.13
N ASP A 159 3.65 10.53 20.13
CA ASP A 159 3.50 10.02 18.78
C ASP A 159 4.46 8.85 18.58
N PHE A 160 3.94 7.75 18.04
CA PHE A 160 4.77 6.61 17.69
C PHE A 160 4.91 6.51 16.18
N THR A 161 6.02 5.91 15.72
CA THR A 161 6.29 5.71 14.30
C THR A 161 6.53 4.22 14.06
N ILE A 162 5.87 3.70 13.03
CA ILE A 162 6.12 2.37 12.47
C ILE A 162 6.62 2.58 11.06
N GLU A 163 7.71 1.90 10.73
CA GLU A 163 8.30 1.91 9.40
C GLU A 163 7.99 0.60 8.71
N ILE A 164 7.55 0.67 7.45
CA ILE A 164 7.21 -0.50 6.65
C ILE A 164 7.87 -0.36 5.28
N ASP A 165 8.65 -1.38 4.91
CA ASP A 165 9.40 -1.42 3.66
C ASP A 165 9.09 -2.70 2.88
N TYR A 166 8.95 -2.61 1.55
CA TYR A 166 8.96 -3.79 0.69
C TYR A 166 10.32 -4.49 0.77
N ILE A 167 10.31 -5.83 0.59
CA ILE A 167 11.51 -6.67 0.53
C ILE A 167 11.83 -7.05 -0.91
#